data_AF-S9SMQ0-F1
#
_entry.id   AF-S9SMQ0-F1
#
_cell.length_a   1.000
_cell.length_b   1.000
_cell.length_c   1.000
_cell.angle_alpha   90.00
_cell.angle_beta   90.00
_cell.angle_gamma   90.00
#
_symmetry.space_group_name_H-M   'P 1'
#
loop_
_entity.id
_entity.type
_entity.pdbx_description
1 polymer ?
#
loop_
_entity_poly.entity_id
_entity_poly.type
_entity_poly.pdbx_seq_one_letter_code
_entity_poly.pdbx_strand_id
1 'polypeptide(L)'
;MIFDNPAIKRSPVAQSFIWVAEYFDNTHLSEYNFDNKRANSFYHINKNKLIRFGLIGEGSQIYFDVGNGVFTLNEHRLSLSYVTSNQEYPLTGRTFLYNDIITYKNAVSDAKLFYTGPHDGRFSSTITQFNVGYKKKMQLHNANIDYQCILSIPYEDAAFFQIKITSDIDLDGKLVIRRNGRVADEIAAPLKAKHAGIMNWTIK
;
A
#
# COMPACT_ATOMS: atom_id res chain seq x y z
N MET A 1 8.93 2.34 -18.11
CA MET A 1 8.37 1.75 -16.88
C MET A 1 9.48 1.64 -15.84
N ILE A 2 9.18 2.06 -14.62
CA ILE A 2 10.00 1.99 -13.41
C ILE A 2 9.83 0.63 -12.72
N PHE A 3 8.58 0.21 -12.48
CA PHE A 3 8.33 -1.10 -11.90
C PHE A 3 8.70 -2.19 -12.92
N ASP A 4 9.20 -3.32 -12.42
CA ASP A 4 9.80 -4.43 -13.19
C ASP A 4 11.14 -4.08 -13.88
N ASN A 5 11.62 -2.84 -13.79
CA ASN A 5 12.96 -2.50 -14.26
C ASN A 5 13.99 -2.76 -13.15
N PRO A 6 14.86 -3.79 -13.29
CA PRO A 6 15.79 -4.16 -12.23
C PRO A 6 16.87 -3.10 -11.94
N ALA A 7 17.10 -2.16 -12.87
CA ALA A 7 18.05 -1.07 -12.68
C ALA A 7 17.51 0.03 -11.74
N ILE A 8 16.19 0.11 -11.52
CA ILE A 8 15.56 1.21 -10.77
C ILE A 8 14.92 0.67 -9.49
N LYS A 9 15.74 0.41 -8.47
CA LYS A 9 15.28 -0.10 -7.17
C LYS A 9 15.66 0.77 -5.97
N ARG A 10 16.21 1.96 -6.23
CA ARG A 10 16.71 2.87 -5.19
C ARG A 10 16.08 4.23 -5.33
N SER A 11 15.90 4.88 -4.20
CA SER A 11 15.52 6.29 -4.15
C SER A 11 16.61 7.17 -4.77
N PRO A 12 16.26 8.22 -5.54
CA PRO A 12 17.23 9.18 -6.09
C PRO A 12 17.73 10.20 -5.04
N VAL A 13 17.16 10.16 -3.83
CA VAL A 13 17.47 11.04 -2.70
C VAL A 13 17.79 10.18 -1.45
N ALA A 14 18.24 10.83 -0.36
CA ALA A 14 18.64 10.13 0.87
C ALA A 14 17.49 9.38 1.58
N GLN A 15 16.24 9.70 1.29
CA GLN A 15 15.07 9.00 1.82
C GLN A 15 15.03 7.55 1.31
N SER A 16 14.80 6.57 2.20
CA SER A 16 14.84 5.14 1.85
C SER A 16 13.88 4.73 0.73
N PHE A 17 12.60 5.07 0.85
CA PHE A 17 11.57 4.74 -0.14
C PHE A 17 10.89 5.98 -0.69
N ILE A 18 10.58 6.00 -1.98
CA ILE A 18 9.78 7.05 -2.63
C ILE A 18 8.58 6.43 -3.36
N TRP A 19 7.47 7.16 -3.46
CA TRP A 19 6.33 6.68 -4.25
C TRP A 19 6.55 6.87 -5.76
N VAL A 20 5.97 5.96 -6.54
CA VAL A 20 5.97 5.99 -8.00
C VAL A 20 4.58 5.62 -8.53
N ALA A 21 4.09 6.39 -9.49
CA ALA A 21 2.87 6.20 -10.25
C ALA A 21 3.24 5.94 -11.72
N GLU A 22 2.82 4.80 -12.27
CA GLU A 22 2.96 4.48 -13.69
C GLU A 22 1.65 4.64 -14.43
N TYR A 23 1.74 5.12 -15.66
CA TYR A 23 0.59 5.42 -16.51
C TYR A 23 0.54 4.52 -17.75
N PHE A 24 -0.66 4.30 -18.28
CA PHE A 24 -0.86 3.45 -19.48
C PHE A 24 -0.17 3.99 -20.75
N ASP A 25 0.20 5.28 -20.77
CA ASP A 25 0.91 5.94 -21.87
C ASP A 25 2.44 5.81 -21.75
N ASN A 26 2.91 4.88 -20.91
CA ASN A 26 4.31 4.62 -20.59
C ASN A 26 5.05 5.76 -19.87
N THR A 27 4.35 6.83 -19.49
CA THR A 27 4.90 7.88 -18.63
C THR A 27 4.77 7.50 -17.15
N HIS A 28 5.46 8.23 -16.29
CA HIS A 28 5.38 8.03 -14.84
C HIS A 28 5.51 9.36 -14.09
N LEU A 29 5.08 9.36 -12.84
CA LEU A 29 5.33 10.42 -11.87
C LEU A 29 5.88 9.78 -10.60
N SER A 30 6.98 10.29 -10.06
CA SER A 30 7.58 9.83 -8.81
C SER A 30 7.66 10.96 -7.80
N GLU A 31 7.76 10.62 -6.51
CA GLU A 31 7.88 11.62 -5.43
C GLU A 31 9.06 12.56 -5.65
N TYR A 32 10.18 12.03 -6.12
CA TYR A 32 11.34 12.80 -6.52
C TYR A 32 11.71 12.40 -7.93
N ASN A 33 11.93 13.39 -8.79
CA ASN A 33 12.40 13.16 -10.15
C ASN A 33 13.81 12.52 -10.12
N PHE A 34 14.03 11.50 -10.94
CA PHE A 34 15.26 10.73 -10.94
C PHE A 34 16.49 11.51 -11.43
N ASP A 35 16.30 12.51 -12.29
CA ASP A 35 17.37 13.28 -12.91
C ASP A 35 17.78 14.48 -12.04
N ASN A 36 16.80 15.30 -11.65
CA ASN A 36 17.04 16.57 -10.97
C ASN A 36 16.74 16.54 -9.46
N LYS A 37 16.24 15.40 -8.94
CA LYS A 37 15.93 15.18 -7.52
C LYS A 37 14.89 16.15 -6.93
N ARG A 38 14.17 16.90 -7.76
CA ARG A 38 13.10 17.80 -7.29
C ARG A 38 11.88 16.99 -6.89
N ALA A 39 11.25 17.41 -5.79
CA ALA A 39 10.03 16.82 -5.29
C ALA A 39 8.84 17.13 -6.21
N ASN A 40 7.96 16.15 -6.38
CA ASN A 40 6.65 16.29 -7.02
C ASN A 40 5.53 16.17 -5.97
N SER A 41 4.40 16.79 -6.27
CA SER A 41 3.21 16.66 -5.44
C SER A 41 2.45 15.37 -5.74
N PHE A 42 2.05 14.65 -4.69
CA PHE A 42 1.13 13.52 -4.78
C PHE A 42 -0.19 13.89 -5.49
N TYR A 43 -0.64 15.13 -5.32
CA TYR A 43 -1.88 15.62 -5.93
C TYR A 43 -1.78 15.80 -7.46
N HIS A 44 -0.59 15.72 -8.05
CA HIS A 44 -0.40 15.74 -9.50
C HIS A 44 -0.57 14.34 -10.14
N ILE A 45 -0.77 13.28 -9.35
CA ILE A 45 -0.98 11.94 -9.89
C ILE A 45 -2.29 11.88 -10.67
N ASN A 46 -2.23 11.47 -11.94
CA ASN A 46 -3.41 11.25 -12.76
C ASN A 46 -4.01 9.87 -12.48
N LYS A 47 -4.95 9.81 -11.51
CA LYS A 47 -5.64 8.57 -11.10
C LYS A 47 -6.40 7.86 -12.24
N ASN A 48 -6.75 8.55 -13.33
CA ASN A 48 -7.45 7.95 -14.48
C ASN A 48 -6.50 7.25 -15.45
N LYS A 49 -5.20 7.60 -15.42
CA LYS A 49 -4.18 6.97 -16.25
C LYS A 49 -3.41 5.85 -15.56
N LEU A 50 -3.60 5.73 -14.24
CA LEU A 50 -2.76 4.93 -13.36
C LEU A 50 -2.93 3.44 -13.64
N ILE A 51 -1.82 2.75 -13.92
CA ILE A 51 -1.77 1.29 -14.09
C ILE A 51 -1.12 0.60 -12.89
N ARG A 52 -0.16 1.26 -12.24
CA ARG A 52 0.53 0.77 -11.04
C ARG A 52 0.87 1.91 -10.11
N PHE A 53 0.85 1.63 -8.82
CA PHE A 53 1.27 2.57 -7.79
C PHE A 53 1.97 1.82 -6.66
N GLY A 54 3.02 2.43 -6.11
CA GLY A 54 3.88 1.73 -5.19
C GLY A 54 5.03 2.57 -4.67
N LEU A 55 5.98 1.90 -4.05
CA LEU A 55 7.23 2.40 -3.52
C LEU A 55 8.41 1.73 -4.23
N ILE A 56 9.48 2.50 -4.41
CA ILE A 56 10.81 1.97 -4.71
C ILE A 56 11.79 2.48 -3.67
N GLY A 57 12.80 1.68 -3.33
CA GLY A 57 13.73 2.04 -2.27
C GLY A 57 14.45 0.84 -1.68
N GLU A 58 15.60 1.08 -1.06
CA GLU A 58 16.38 0.03 -0.37
C GLU A 58 16.61 -1.25 -1.20
N GLY A 59 16.76 -1.11 -2.52
CA GLY A 59 16.96 -2.26 -3.43
C GLY A 59 15.69 -3.07 -3.71
N SER A 60 14.53 -2.61 -3.26
CA SER A 60 13.22 -3.28 -3.42
C SER A 60 12.25 -2.45 -4.28
N GLN A 61 11.31 -3.16 -4.90
CA GLN A 61 10.15 -2.57 -5.57
C GLN A 61 8.89 -3.19 -4.98
N ILE A 62 7.96 -2.34 -4.59
CA ILE A 62 6.72 -2.76 -3.96
C ILE A 62 5.58 -1.97 -4.55
N TYR A 63 4.64 -2.62 -5.21
CA TYR A 63 3.57 -1.92 -5.92
C TYR A 63 2.31 -2.78 -5.96
N PHE A 64 1.20 -2.19 -6.37
CA PHE A 64 0.02 -2.96 -6.75
C PHE A 64 -0.43 -2.60 -8.16
N ASP A 65 -1.00 -3.57 -8.86
CA ASP A 65 -1.62 -3.35 -10.16
C ASP A 65 -3.00 -2.72 -9.96
N VAL A 66 -3.22 -1.53 -10.52
CA VAL A 66 -4.50 -0.79 -10.36
C VAL A 66 -5.67 -1.52 -11.01
N GLY A 67 -5.41 -2.36 -12.02
CA GLY A 67 -6.46 -3.14 -12.70
C GLY A 67 -6.96 -4.36 -11.94
N ASN A 68 -6.29 -4.76 -10.84
CA ASN A 68 -6.69 -5.94 -10.07
C ASN A 68 -6.44 -5.87 -8.54
N GLY A 69 -5.76 -4.83 -8.05
CA GLY A 69 -5.47 -4.61 -6.63
C GLY A 69 -4.45 -5.57 -6.03
N VAL A 70 -3.86 -6.48 -6.81
CA VAL A 70 -2.84 -7.43 -6.33
C VAL A 70 -1.55 -6.67 -6.06
N PHE A 71 -0.98 -6.89 -4.88
CA PHE A 71 0.33 -6.36 -4.52
C PHE A 71 1.43 -7.26 -5.05
N THR A 72 2.52 -6.67 -5.52
CA THR A 72 3.78 -7.32 -5.84
C THR A 72 4.87 -6.79 -4.90
N LEU A 73 5.48 -7.69 -4.13
CA LEU A 73 6.59 -7.39 -3.23
C LEU A 73 7.75 -8.29 -3.63
N ASN A 74 8.81 -7.71 -4.22
CA ASN A 74 9.97 -8.48 -4.69
C ASN A 74 9.56 -9.74 -5.47
N GLU A 75 8.73 -9.55 -6.50
CA GLU A 75 8.19 -10.60 -7.39
C GLU A 75 7.17 -11.56 -6.76
N HIS A 76 6.89 -11.46 -5.46
CA HIS A 76 5.81 -12.21 -4.83
C HIS A 76 4.48 -11.46 -4.95
N ARG A 77 3.50 -12.11 -5.57
CA ARG A 77 2.15 -11.58 -5.75
C ARG A 77 1.27 -11.93 -4.56
N LEU A 78 0.65 -10.94 -3.95
CA LEU A 78 -0.24 -11.08 -2.80
C LEU A 78 -1.66 -10.69 -3.19
N SER A 79 -2.56 -11.66 -3.04
CA SER A 79 -3.99 -11.51 -3.31
C SER A 79 -4.80 -11.90 -2.09
N LEU A 80 -5.87 -11.15 -1.84
CA LEU A 80 -6.77 -11.31 -0.70
C LEU A 80 -8.17 -11.67 -1.15
N SER A 81 -8.85 -12.47 -0.34
CA SER A 81 -10.25 -12.82 -0.51
C SER A 81 -10.94 -12.98 0.85
N TYR A 82 -12.21 -12.66 0.91
CA TYR A 82 -13.03 -12.94 2.09
C TYR A 82 -13.87 -14.19 1.82
N VAL A 83 -13.82 -15.19 2.70
CA VAL A 83 -14.42 -16.50 2.47
C VAL A 83 -15.39 -16.83 3.61
N THR A 84 -16.64 -17.09 3.27
CA THR A 84 -17.64 -17.66 4.17
C THR A 84 -17.80 -19.16 3.92
N SER A 85 -18.62 -19.84 4.71
CA SER A 85 -18.96 -21.26 4.48
C SER A 85 -19.58 -21.52 3.11
N ASN A 86 -20.27 -20.53 2.54
CA ASN A 86 -21.06 -20.68 1.32
C ASN A 86 -20.37 -20.09 0.08
N GLN A 87 -19.48 -19.10 0.25
CA GLN A 87 -19.01 -18.30 -0.86
C GLN A 87 -17.67 -17.61 -0.61
N GLU A 88 -16.91 -17.42 -1.70
CA GLU A 88 -15.73 -16.56 -1.74
C GLU A 88 -16.04 -15.21 -2.41
N TYR A 89 -15.59 -14.14 -1.74
CA TYR A 89 -15.64 -12.74 -2.14
C TYR A 89 -14.20 -12.29 -2.46
N PRO A 90 -13.75 -12.41 -3.73
CA PRO A 90 -12.40 -12.02 -4.11
C PRO A 90 -12.23 -10.50 -4.05
N LEU A 91 -11.52 -10.01 -3.01
CA LEU A 91 -11.26 -8.58 -2.76
C LEU A 91 -10.25 -8.00 -3.76
N THR A 92 -9.38 -8.86 -4.29
CA THR A 92 -8.34 -8.55 -5.29
C THR A 92 -8.32 -9.65 -6.37
N GLY A 93 -7.61 -9.43 -7.46
CA GLY A 93 -7.47 -10.40 -8.56
C GLY A 93 -8.62 -10.37 -9.57
N ARG A 94 -9.60 -9.48 -9.41
CA ARG A 94 -10.67 -9.21 -10.39
C ARG A 94 -10.39 -7.93 -11.16
N THR A 95 -10.98 -7.81 -12.35
CA THR A 95 -10.90 -6.60 -13.19
C THR A 95 -11.73 -5.44 -12.64
N PHE A 96 -11.33 -4.92 -11.49
CA PHE A 96 -11.82 -3.66 -10.92
C PHE A 96 -10.72 -2.61 -10.96
N LEU A 97 -11.10 -1.33 -11.04
CA LEU A 97 -10.15 -0.23 -10.97
C LEU A 97 -9.92 0.20 -9.51
N TYR A 98 -8.70 0.00 -9.00
CA TYR A 98 -8.25 0.31 -7.65
C TYR A 98 -7.42 1.61 -7.61
N ASN A 99 -7.97 2.70 -8.14
CA ASN A 99 -7.24 3.96 -8.35
C ASN A 99 -7.41 4.99 -7.22
N ASP A 100 -8.14 4.68 -6.16
CA ASP A 100 -8.20 5.53 -4.96
C ASP A 100 -7.03 5.23 -4.03
N ILE A 101 -5.86 5.67 -4.50
CA ILE A 101 -4.54 5.41 -3.90
C ILE A 101 -4.31 6.19 -2.61
N ILE A 102 -3.54 5.59 -1.71
CA ILE A 102 -3.18 6.10 -0.39
C ILE A 102 -1.67 6.00 -0.23
N THR A 103 -1.03 7.07 0.23
CA THR A 103 0.35 7.02 0.72
C THR A 103 0.56 8.07 1.81
N TYR A 104 1.38 7.73 2.80
CA TYR A 104 1.83 8.64 3.84
C TYR A 104 3.06 8.06 4.53
N LYS A 105 3.73 8.89 5.32
CA LYS A 105 4.90 8.51 6.11
C LYS A 105 4.64 8.83 7.56
N ASN A 106 5.05 7.95 8.45
CA ASN A 106 5.13 8.28 9.87
C ASN A 106 6.51 8.89 10.10
N ALA A 107 6.58 9.94 10.91
CA ALA A 107 7.82 10.56 11.29
C ALA A 107 7.75 10.98 12.76
N VAL A 108 8.89 10.90 13.44
CA VAL A 108 9.11 11.45 14.77
C VAL A 108 9.97 12.71 14.64
N SER A 109 9.79 13.65 15.55
CA SER A 109 10.63 14.84 15.62
C SER A 109 11.11 15.07 17.03
N ASP A 110 12.42 15.07 17.22
CA ASP A 110 13.05 15.35 18.50
C ASP A 110 13.30 16.85 18.63
N ALA A 111 12.78 17.45 19.70
CA ALA A 111 12.95 18.86 20.00
C ALA A 111 14.02 19.05 21.07
N LYS A 112 15.15 19.68 20.73
CA LYS A 112 16.18 20.05 21.71
C LYS A 112 15.86 21.42 22.29
N LEU A 113 14.95 21.47 23.27
CA LEU A 113 14.40 22.70 23.84
C LEU A 113 15.42 23.63 24.53
N PHE A 114 16.54 23.08 25.01
CA PHE A 114 17.56 23.82 25.77
C PHE A 114 18.91 23.96 25.05
N TYR A 115 18.96 23.69 23.74
CA TYR A 115 20.21 23.78 22.98
C TYR A 115 20.48 25.22 22.51
N THR A 116 21.62 25.77 22.90
CA THR A 116 22.09 27.15 22.59
C THR A 116 23.22 27.18 21.55
N GLY A 117 23.49 26.06 20.88
CA GLY A 117 24.56 25.96 19.88
C GLY A 117 24.21 26.62 18.53
N PRO A 118 25.20 27.15 17.79
CA PRO A 118 24.97 28.03 16.64
C PRO A 118 24.60 27.37 15.30
N HIS A 119 24.51 26.03 15.19
CA HIS A 119 24.56 25.37 13.87
C HIS A 119 23.55 24.25 13.56
N ASP A 120 22.56 23.95 14.40
CA ASP A 120 21.51 23.00 14.02
C ASP A 120 20.12 23.47 14.46
N GLY A 121 19.13 23.23 13.59
CA GLY A 121 17.73 23.53 13.87
C GLY A 121 17.27 22.84 15.16
N ARG A 122 16.35 23.49 15.90
CA ARG A 122 15.83 22.99 17.19
C ARG A 122 15.11 21.64 17.10
N PHE A 123 14.86 21.15 15.90
CA PHE A 123 14.13 19.93 15.61
C PHE A 123 14.88 19.07 14.61
N SER A 124 15.05 17.78 14.92
CA SER A 124 15.46 16.75 13.95
C SER A 124 14.29 15.83 13.71
N SER A 125 13.91 15.63 12.43
CA SER A 125 12.81 14.75 12.06
C SER A 125 13.32 13.51 11.33
N THR A 126 12.79 12.35 11.72
CA THR A 126 13.17 11.06 11.17
C THR A 126 11.91 10.31 10.75
N ILE A 127 11.86 9.85 9.50
CA ILE A 127 10.78 8.97 9.03
C ILE A 127 10.93 7.63 9.76
N THR A 128 9.83 7.06 10.27
CA THR A 128 9.82 5.78 10.98
C THR A 128 9.11 4.68 10.19
N GLN A 129 8.23 5.04 9.26
CA GLN A 129 7.44 4.08 8.48
C GLN A 129 6.98 4.69 7.14
N PHE A 130 6.98 3.87 6.09
CA PHE A 130 6.38 4.19 4.79
C PHE A 130 5.09 3.40 4.60
N ASN A 131 4.05 4.05 4.08
CA ASN A 131 2.74 3.46 3.90
C ASN A 131 2.27 3.65 2.46
N VAL A 132 1.77 2.58 1.86
CA VAL A 132 1.22 2.61 0.51
C VAL A 132 0.04 1.66 0.38
N GLY A 133 -1.00 2.08 -0.32
CA GLY A 133 -2.18 1.26 -0.49
C GLY A 133 -3.27 1.92 -1.29
N TYR A 134 -4.48 1.40 -1.12
CA TYR A 134 -5.67 1.92 -1.76
C TYR A 134 -6.93 1.57 -0.97
N LYS A 135 -8.04 2.19 -1.35
CA LYS A 135 -9.39 1.79 -0.93
C LYS A 135 -10.30 1.58 -2.14
N LYS A 136 -11.31 0.73 -1.98
CA LYS A 136 -12.25 0.37 -3.03
C LYS A 136 -13.59 -0.03 -2.45
N LYS A 137 -14.66 0.47 -3.06
CA LYS A 137 -16.02 -0.04 -2.89
C LYS A 137 -16.34 -1.00 -4.02
N MET A 138 -16.95 -2.13 -3.70
CA MET A 138 -17.28 -3.16 -4.69
C MET A 138 -18.56 -3.90 -4.32
N GLN A 139 -19.43 -4.12 -5.31
CA GLN A 139 -20.52 -5.08 -5.19
C GLN A 139 -19.95 -6.46 -5.52
N LEU A 140 -19.91 -7.35 -4.54
CA LEU A 140 -19.48 -8.73 -4.72
C LEU A 140 -20.65 -9.64 -4.33
N HIS A 141 -21.19 -10.34 -5.33
CA HIS A 141 -22.36 -11.20 -5.17
C HIS A 141 -23.53 -10.43 -4.54
N ASN A 142 -23.97 -10.82 -3.34
CA ASN A 142 -25.06 -10.22 -2.60
C ASN A 142 -24.63 -9.15 -1.57
N ALA A 143 -23.34 -8.79 -1.48
CA ALA A 143 -22.82 -7.83 -0.50
C ALA A 143 -22.14 -6.62 -1.16
N ASN A 144 -22.36 -5.43 -0.62
CA ASN A 144 -21.52 -4.26 -0.85
C ASN A 144 -20.36 -4.29 0.14
N ILE A 145 -19.14 -4.42 -0.37
CA ILE A 145 -17.92 -4.47 0.42
C ILE A 145 -17.12 -3.19 0.23
N ASP A 146 -16.84 -2.50 1.34
CA ASP A 146 -15.85 -1.43 1.40
C ASP A 146 -14.53 -2.02 1.90
N TYR A 147 -13.51 -1.98 1.05
CA TYR A 147 -12.20 -2.58 1.26
C TYR A 147 -11.11 -1.52 1.25
N GLN A 148 -10.19 -1.57 2.22
CA GLN A 148 -8.96 -0.79 2.22
C GLN A 148 -7.80 -1.69 2.62
N CYS A 149 -6.69 -1.56 1.89
CA CYS A 149 -5.47 -2.31 2.14
C CYS A 149 -4.29 -1.36 2.09
N ILE A 150 -3.53 -1.29 3.18
CA ILE A 150 -2.33 -0.47 3.31
C ILE A 150 -1.18 -1.37 3.71
N LEU A 151 -0.15 -1.44 2.88
CA LEU A 151 1.13 -1.99 3.25
C LEU A 151 1.92 -0.96 4.05
N SER A 152 2.38 -1.36 5.22
CA SER A 152 3.25 -0.59 6.10
C SER A 152 4.64 -1.18 6.12
N ILE A 153 5.66 -0.35 5.94
CA ILE A 153 7.08 -0.70 5.98
C ILE A 153 7.73 0.12 7.09
N PRO A 154 7.73 -0.36 8.34
CA PRO A 154 8.46 0.27 9.44
C PRO A 154 9.97 0.01 9.31
N TYR A 155 10.81 0.90 9.87
CA TYR A 155 12.26 0.72 9.86
C TYR A 155 12.76 -0.35 10.84
N GLU A 156 12.10 -0.49 11.99
CA GLU A 156 12.56 -1.34 13.11
C GLU A 156 11.70 -2.59 13.34
N ASP A 157 10.76 -2.88 12.42
CA ASP A 157 9.83 -4.00 12.56
C ASP A 157 9.54 -4.63 11.17
N ALA A 158 8.84 -5.76 11.17
CA ALA A 158 8.44 -6.43 9.95
C ALA A 158 7.36 -5.64 9.20
N ALA A 159 7.44 -5.68 7.86
CA ALA A 159 6.38 -5.13 7.02
C ALA A 159 5.06 -5.89 7.23
N PHE A 160 3.95 -5.17 7.23
CA PHE A 160 2.62 -5.75 7.47
C PHE A 160 1.55 -5.06 6.64
N PHE A 161 0.50 -5.80 6.33
CA PHE A 161 -0.72 -5.26 5.73
C PHE A 161 -1.72 -4.89 6.82
N GLN A 162 -2.18 -3.64 6.82
CA GLN A 162 -3.39 -3.24 7.51
C GLN A 162 -4.56 -3.35 6.55
N ILE A 163 -5.53 -4.17 6.91
CA ILE A 163 -6.67 -4.53 6.06
C ILE A 163 -7.93 -4.13 6.80
N LYS A 164 -8.73 -3.28 6.17
CA LYS A 164 -10.02 -2.82 6.68
C LYS A 164 -11.12 -3.25 5.73
N ILE A 165 -12.11 -3.95 6.26
CA ILE A 165 -13.23 -4.50 5.48
C ILE A 165 -14.52 -4.16 6.21
N THR A 166 -15.49 -3.63 5.47
CA THR A 166 -16.88 -3.45 5.92
C THR A 166 -17.80 -4.10 4.90
N SER A 167 -18.90 -4.66 5.37
CA SER A 167 -19.98 -5.21 4.53
C SER A 167 -21.30 -4.50 4.87
N ASP A 168 -22.22 -4.39 3.92
CA ASP A 168 -23.58 -3.92 4.18
C ASP A 168 -24.49 -4.96 4.84
N ILE A 169 -24.09 -6.23 4.80
CA ILE A 169 -24.74 -7.38 5.45
C ILE A 169 -23.80 -8.08 6.43
N ASP A 170 -24.36 -8.85 7.35
CA ASP A 170 -23.58 -9.73 8.22
C ASP A 170 -22.95 -10.86 7.38
N LEU A 171 -21.67 -11.10 7.60
CA LEU A 171 -20.93 -12.19 6.98
C LEU A 171 -20.09 -12.89 8.05
N ASP A 172 -20.32 -14.18 8.25
CA ASP A 172 -19.49 -15.00 9.12
C ASP A 172 -18.45 -15.74 8.27
N GLY A 173 -17.19 -15.36 8.42
CA GLY A 173 -16.14 -15.79 7.51
C GLY A 173 -14.74 -15.42 7.96
N LYS A 174 -13.80 -15.67 7.07
CA LYS A 174 -12.37 -15.47 7.27
C LYS A 174 -11.75 -14.72 6.12
N LEU A 175 -10.74 -13.94 6.42
CA LEU A 175 -9.86 -13.34 5.44
C LEU A 175 -8.79 -14.35 5.03
N VAL A 176 -8.71 -14.66 3.74
CA VAL A 176 -7.71 -15.57 3.18
C VAL A 176 -6.67 -14.75 2.42
N ILE A 177 -5.41 -14.87 2.84
CA ILE A 177 -4.26 -14.26 2.17
C ILE A 177 -3.57 -15.32 1.32
N ARG A 178 -3.31 -15.00 0.05
CA ARG A 178 -2.61 -15.89 -0.87
C ARG A 178 -1.33 -15.24 -1.39
N ARG A 179 -0.23 -16.00 -1.37
CA ARG A 179 1.05 -15.65 -1.98
C ARG A 179 1.27 -16.54 -3.20
N ASN A 180 1.41 -15.91 -4.38
CA ASN A 180 1.56 -16.60 -5.65
C ASN A 180 0.44 -17.65 -5.89
N GLY A 181 -0.80 -17.31 -5.51
CA GLY A 181 -1.97 -18.18 -5.64
C GLY A 181 -2.12 -19.27 -4.57
N ARG A 182 -1.14 -19.48 -3.69
CA ARG A 182 -1.22 -20.44 -2.58
C ARG A 182 -1.65 -19.75 -1.30
N VAL A 183 -2.49 -20.41 -0.50
CA VAL A 183 -2.89 -19.90 0.83
C VAL A 183 -1.65 -19.75 1.70
N ALA A 184 -1.40 -18.51 2.14
CA ALA A 184 -0.31 -18.15 3.03
C ALA A 184 -0.80 -18.02 4.48
N ASP A 185 -2.02 -17.52 4.67
CA ASP A 185 -2.63 -17.37 5.99
C ASP A 185 -4.14 -17.24 5.91
N GLU A 186 -4.80 -17.48 7.04
CA GLU A 186 -6.24 -17.33 7.22
C GLU A 186 -6.53 -16.67 8.57
N ILE A 187 -7.33 -15.59 8.56
CA ILE A 187 -7.66 -14.83 9.75
C ILE A 187 -9.18 -14.87 9.95
N ALA A 188 -9.64 -15.40 11.09
CA ALA A 188 -11.05 -15.36 11.46
C ALA A 188 -11.51 -13.90 11.54
N ALA A 189 -12.54 -13.55 10.76
CA ALA A 189 -12.94 -12.16 10.55
C ALA A 189 -14.45 -12.05 10.35
N PRO A 190 -15.28 -12.41 11.35
CA PRO A 190 -16.73 -12.22 11.25
C PRO A 190 -17.03 -10.73 11.11
N LEU A 191 -17.78 -10.37 10.06
CA LEU A 191 -18.19 -9.02 9.74
C LEU A 191 -19.64 -8.80 10.17
N LYS A 192 -19.87 -7.75 10.95
CA LYS A 192 -21.22 -7.23 11.20
C LYS A 192 -21.55 -6.12 10.22
N ALA A 193 -22.79 -6.08 9.75
CA ALA A 193 -23.29 -5.08 8.82
C ALA A 193 -22.93 -3.67 9.26
N LYS A 194 -22.26 -2.91 8.38
CA LYS A 194 -21.82 -1.52 8.58
C LYS A 194 -20.77 -1.32 9.68
N HIS A 195 -20.20 -2.38 10.23
CA HIS A 195 -19.06 -2.30 11.14
C HIS A 195 -17.76 -2.67 10.41
N ALA A 196 -16.70 -1.90 10.64
CA ALA A 196 -15.41 -2.17 10.06
C ALA A 196 -14.65 -3.23 10.86
N GLY A 197 -14.31 -4.34 10.22
CA GLY A 197 -13.26 -5.24 10.67
C GLY A 197 -11.90 -4.66 10.29
N ILE A 198 -10.97 -4.58 11.25
CA ILE A 198 -9.60 -4.12 11.03
C ILE A 198 -8.67 -5.24 11.46
N MET A 199 -7.78 -5.66 10.55
CA MET A 199 -6.84 -6.75 10.77
C MET A 199 -5.44 -6.31 10.32
N ASN A 200 -4.43 -6.73 11.07
CA ASN A 200 -3.03 -6.61 10.62
C ASN A 200 -2.50 -8.01 10.30
N TRP A 201 -1.86 -8.15 9.15
CA TRP A 201 -1.18 -9.37 8.74
C TRP A 201 0.30 -9.06 8.49
N THR A 202 1.16 -9.55 9.37
CA THR A 202 2.62 -9.43 9.24
C THR A 202 3.12 -10.37 8.15
N ILE A 203 3.95 -9.85 7.26
CA ILE A 203 4.52 -10.62 6.17
C ILE A 203 5.56 -11.59 6.74
N LYS A 204 5.40 -12.88 6.43
CA LYS A 204 6.28 -13.97 6.84
C LYS A 204 7.23 -14.40 5.73
#